data_AF-A0A8S3T4C9-F1
#
_entry.id   AF-A0A8S3T4C9-F1
#
_cell.length_a   1.000
_cell.length_b   1.000
_cell.length_c   1.000
_cell.angle_alpha   90.00
_cell.angle_beta   90.00
_cell.angle_gamma   90.00
#
_symmetry.space_group_name_H-M   'P 1'
#
loop_
_entity.id
_entity.type
_entity.pdbx_description
1 polymer ?
#
loop_
_entity_poly.entity_id
_entity_poly.type
_entity_poly.pdbx_seq_one_letter_code
_entity_poly.pdbx_strand_id
1 'polypeptide(L)'
;MKNRFSLSNRRPGGRIICYKDEISKYVRLIENESNFVMWINISSQNTKLDDDVILGSVYIPPENTRYSSSDSFREIENDILEYSSRYKYVCLAGDFNSRTSIDLDHVSSEHNDFDDILIESSIFEENSLHIPDNLTCPTTRENMDKTKNNYGNLLLDLCRYTGVYIVNGRIGDNITGKLTSKNAATVDYFLATPDLLNIISNSDVLHFSNLFSDAHCPLDISININTTTCTCNACNPRTDIQPKKEQIKKWNLAKADEFNEYLDLAKIETIDNALDLLTDDHVNLNNINDTVKNIGDIFVNAAKHTFGTYNPKKSDKRTYNAQKEKSNKPWFDNECRQKRKNTRRTQRLYRLCKSEENKRIKNQSEKEYKKTLNKCIKKYRIEMRNKMKNMKTKNPKEYY
;
A
#
# COMPACT_ATOMS: atom_id res chain seq x y z
N MET A 1 -23.12 -9.94 -6.68
CA MET A 1 -23.42 -9.68 -5.26
C MET A 1 -24.92 -9.62 -5.04
N LYS A 2 -25.59 -10.77 -4.95
CA LYS A 2 -27.01 -10.85 -4.55
C LYS A 2 -27.05 -11.82 -3.36
N ASN A 3 -27.76 -11.46 -2.29
CA ASN A 3 -28.00 -12.23 -1.06
C ASN A 3 -27.10 -11.93 0.16
N ARG A 4 -27.14 -10.68 0.63
CA ARG A 4 -27.00 -10.35 2.07
C ARG A 4 -28.01 -9.26 2.45
N PHE A 5 -29.29 -9.62 2.47
CA PHE A 5 -30.41 -8.73 2.83
C PHE A 5 -31.05 -9.10 4.18
N SER A 6 -30.28 -9.57 5.16
CA SER A 6 -30.78 -9.73 6.53
C SER A 6 -30.00 -8.88 7.53
N LEU A 7 -30.67 -7.79 7.95
CA LEU A 7 -30.66 -7.12 9.25
C LEU A 7 -29.33 -7.15 10.03
N SER A 8 -28.46 -6.18 9.75
CA SER A 8 -27.66 -5.55 10.80
C SER A 8 -28.07 -4.09 10.91
N ASN A 9 -28.42 -3.63 12.12
CA ASN A 9 -28.60 -2.19 12.43
C ASN A 9 -27.28 -1.39 12.28
N ARG A 10 -26.15 -2.06 12.01
CA ARG A 10 -24.90 -1.41 11.65
C ARG A 10 -24.94 -0.99 10.19
N ARG A 11 -24.76 0.32 9.93
CA ARG A 11 -24.43 0.82 8.59
C ARG A 11 -23.20 0.03 8.09
N PRO A 12 -23.26 -0.66 6.95
CA PRO A 12 -22.11 -1.27 6.32
C PRO A 12 -21.17 -0.15 5.87
N GLY A 13 -19.90 -0.31 6.22
CA GLY A 13 -18.88 0.71 6.08
C GLY A 13 -17.84 0.54 7.18
N GLY A 14 -16.65 1.07 6.97
CA GLY A 14 -15.57 1.02 7.94
C GLY A 14 -14.31 1.64 7.35
N ARG A 15 -13.88 2.76 7.94
CA ARG A 15 -12.63 3.44 7.61
C ARG A 15 -11.63 3.12 8.71
N ILE A 16 -10.38 2.95 8.32
CA ILE A 16 -9.26 2.75 9.25
C ILE A 16 -8.12 3.61 8.75
N ILE A 17 -7.59 4.44 9.64
CA ILE A 17 -6.32 5.11 9.46
C ILE A 17 -5.29 4.30 10.24
N CYS A 18 -4.24 3.90 9.55
CA CYS A 18 -3.10 3.21 10.15
C CYS A 18 -1.87 4.10 9.97
N TYR A 19 -1.14 4.32 11.05
CA TYR A 19 0.14 5.00 11.04
C TYR A 19 1.19 4.15 11.74
N LYS A 20 2.45 4.53 11.55
CA LYS A 20 3.61 3.90 12.18
C LYS A 20 3.66 4.27 13.67
N ASP A 21 3.98 3.31 14.54
CA ASP A 21 4.05 3.54 15.99
C ASP A 21 5.01 4.69 16.34
N GLU A 22 6.08 4.86 15.57
CA GLU A 22 7.08 5.91 15.75
C GLU A 22 6.51 7.33 15.66
N ILE A 23 5.40 7.52 14.93
CA ILE A 23 4.75 8.84 14.79
C ILE A 23 3.53 9.01 15.69
N SER A 24 3.15 7.99 16.46
CA SER A 24 1.93 7.96 17.28
C SER A 24 1.74 9.21 18.14
N LYS A 25 2.81 9.68 18.81
CA LYS A 25 2.75 10.85 19.70
C LYS A 25 2.49 12.18 18.98
N TYR A 26 2.63 12.21 17.65
CA TYR A 26 2.41 13.38 16.82
C TYR A 26 1.10 13.32 16.03
N VAL A 27 0.36 12.21 16.14
CA VAL A 27 -0.93 12.04 15.45
C VAL A 27 -2.06 12.20 16.46
N ARG A 28 -3.01 13.09 16.15
CA ARG A 28 -4.23 13.28 16.94
C ARG A 28 -5.44 12.98 16.07
N LEU A 29 -6.39 12.24 16.60
CA LEU A 29 -7.71 12.10 15.98
C LEU A 29 -8.45 13.43 16.15
N ILE A 30 -9.05 13.93 15.08
CA ILE A 30 -9.96 15.07 15.15
C ILE A 30 -11.37 14.49 15.23
N GLU A 31 -12.02 14.70 16.37
CA GLU A 31 -13.40 14.25 16.57
C GLU A 31 -14.33 15.13 15.73
N ASN A 32 -15.13 14.51 14.87
CA ASN A 32 -16.16 15.17 14.09
C ASN A 32 -17.42 14.29 14.02
N GLU A 33 -18.54 14.90 13.66
CA GLU A 33 -19.81 14.18 13.50
C GLU A 33 -19.98 13.55 12.11
N SER A 34 -19.04 13.81 11.18
CA SER A 34 -19.14 13.34 9.79
C SER A 34 -19.20 11.82 9.71
N ASN A 35 -20.19 11.34 8.96
CA ASN A 35 -20.29 9.93 8.63
C ASN A 35 -19.41 9.55 7.43
N PHE A 36 -18.78 10.50 6.75
CA PHE A 36 -18.11 10.30 5.45
C PHE A 36 -16.59 10.42 5.54
N VAL A 37 -16.09 11.23 6.48
CA VAL A 37 -14.66 11.46 6.67
C VAL A 37 -14.21 11.04 8.06
N MET A 38 -12.96 10.59 8.18
CA MET A 38 -12.27 10.45 9.45
C MET A 38 -10.99 11.28 9.39
N TRP A 39 -10.88 12.28 10.26
CA TRP A 39 -9.80 13.26 10.23
C TRP A 39 -8.73 12.99 11.27
N ILE A 40 -7.48 13.24 10.90
CA ILE A 40 -6.35 13.30 11.82
C ILE A 40 -5.56 14.59 11.60
N ASN A 41 -4.96 15.08 12.67
CA ASN A 41 -3.89 16.07 12.63
C ASN A 41 -2.55 15.34 12.83
N ILE A 42 -1.58 15.61 11.96
CA ILE A 42 -0.18 15.25 12.13
C ILE A 42 0.62 16.51 12.42
N SER A 43 1.22 16.56 13.60
CA SER A 43 1.94 17.76 14.04
C SER A 43 3.16 18.09 13.16
N SER A 44 3.32 19.38 12.89
CA SER A 44 4.53 20.05 12.35
C SER A 44 5.81 19.61 13.05
N GLN A 45 5.76 19.24 14.33
CA GLN A 45 6.93 18.71 15.04
C GLN A 45 7.49 17.43 14.42
N ASN A 46 6.61 16.61 13.81
CA ASN A 46 6.99 15.41 13.06
C ASN A 46 7.34 15.73 11.61
N THR A 47 6.49 16.53 10.94
CA THR A 47 6.64 16.81 9.51
C THR A 47 7.67 17.89 9.22
N LYS A 48 8.18 18.61 10.21
CA LYS A 48 9.14 19.73 10.03
C LYS A 48 8.67 20.81 9.04
N LEU A 49 7.38 20.84 8.74
CA LEU A 49 6.74 21.91 7.98
C LEU A 49 6.46 23.08 8.93
N ASP A 50 6.12 24.23 8.36
CA ASP A 50 5.77 25.44 9.11
C ASP A 50 4.34 25.39 9.69
N ASP A 51 3.58 24.34 9.38
CA ASP A 51 2.24 24.10 9.89
C ASP A 51 1.93 22.59 10.01
N ASP A 52 0.90 22.25 10.78
CA ASP A 52 0.41 20.88 10.95
C ASP A 52 -0.24 20.39 9.64
N VAL A 53 -0.27 19.06 9.45
CA VAL A 53 -0.90 18.42 8.28
C VAL A 53 -2.20 17.74 8.69
N ILE A 54 -3.29 18.14 8.07
CA ILE A 54 -4.64 17.58 8.28
C ILE A 54 -4.93 16.56 7.19
N LEU A 55 -5.24 15.32 7.58
CA LEU A 55 -5.55 14.24 6.65
C LEU A 55 -6.95 13.67 6.91
N GLY A 56 -7.78 13.62 5.88
CA GLY A 56 -9.13 13.07 5.90
C GLY A 56 -9.23 11.76 5.11
N SER A 57 -9.63 10.66 5.76
CA SER A 57 -9.96 9.41 5.06
C SER A 57 -11.43 9.42 4.65
N VAL A 58 -11.71 9.34 3.35
CA VAL A 58 -13.06 9.50 2.79
C VAL A 58 -13.67 8.17 2.35
N TYR A 59 -14.96 8.00 2.61
CA TYR A 59 -15.79 7.00 1.94
C TYR A 59 -17.21 7.55 1.74
N ILE A 60 -17.58 7.82 0.49
CA ILE A 60 -18.92 8.23 0.09
C ILE A 60 -19.60 7.01 -0.55
N PRO A 61 -20.75 6.53 -0.03
CA PRO A 61 -21.48 5.43 -0.63
C PRO A 61 -21.96 5.76 -2.05
N PRO A 62 -22.02 4.80 -3.01
CA PRO A 62 -22.44 5.09 -4.38
C PRO A 62 -23.86 5.68 -4.47
N GLU A 63 -24.08 6.58 -5.45
CA GLU A 63 -25.32 7.37 -5.68
C GLU A 63 -26.62 6.55 -5.59
N ASN A 64 -26.60 5.31 -6.06
CA ASN A 64 -27.79 4.46 -6.18
C ASN A 64 -27.96 3.48 -5.01
N THR A 65 -27.31 3.75 -3.88
CA THR A 65 -27.41 2.89 -2.69
C THR A 65 -28.29 3.55 -1.63
N ARG A 66 -28.88 2.76 -0.73
CA ARG A 66 -29.69 3.29 0.39
C ARG A 66 -28.92 4.15 1.40
N TYR A 67 -27.61 4.32 1.21
CA TYR A 67 -26.73 5.09 2.08
C TYR A 67 -26.17 6.32 1.36
N SER A 68 -26.56 6.56 0.10
CA SER A 68 -26.24 7.83 -0.55
C SER A 68 -26.93 8.96 0.20
N SER A 69 -26.22 10.06 0.34
CA SER A 69 -26.74 11.32 0.82
C SER A 69 -26.24 12.40 -0.13
N SER A 70 -27.11 13.29 -0.60
CA SER A 70 -26.68 14.48 -1.33
C SER A 70 -25.85 15.41 -0.43
N ASP A 71 -26.15 15.41 0.87
CA ASP A 71 -25.49 16.26 1.85
C ASP A 71 -24.06 15.82 2.16
N SER A 72 -23.62 14.64 1.69
CA SER A 72 -22.28 14.14 1.97
C SER A 72 -21.19 15.08 1.44
N PHE A 73 -21.38 15.68 0.27
CA PHE A 73 -20.42 16.62 -0.29
C PHE A 73 -20.44 17.94 0.48
N ARG A 74 -21.63 18.43 0.89
CA ARG A 74 -21.76 19.65 1.69
C ARG A 74 -21.14 19.51 3.09
N GLU A 75 -21.29 18.36 3.73
CA GLU A 75 -20.61 18.07 5.00
C GLU A 75 -19.08 18.11 4.83
N ILE A 76 -18.56 17.48 3.76
CA ILE A 76 -17.12 17.48 3.48
C ILE A 76 -16.63 18.89 3.12
N GLU A 77 -17.41 19.66 2.37
CA GLU A 77 -17.12 21.05 2.00
C GLU A 77 -16.95 21.92 3.24
N ASN A 78 -17.90 21.85 4.19
CA ASN A 78 -17.82 22.58 5.45
C ASN A 78 -16.58 22.19 6.26
N ASP A 79 -16.27 20.89 6.35
CA ASP A 79 -15.06 20.40 7.02
C ASP A 79 -13.80 21.00 6.36
N ILE A 80 -13.73 21.01 5.03
CA ILE A 80 -12.59 21.57 4.29
C ILE A 80 -12.47 23.08 4.54
N LEU A 81 -13.57 23.85 4.47
CA LEU A 81 -13.54 25.28 4.75
C LEU A 81 -13.05 25.57 6.17
N GLU A 82 -13.53 24.81 7.16
CA GLU A 82 -13.08 24.94 8.54
C GLU A 82 -11.57 24.67 8.66
N TYR A 83 -11.09 23.53 8.15
CA TYR A 83 -9.68 23.16 8.32
C TYR A 83 -8.74 24.02 7.49
N SER A 84 -9.09 24.36 6.25
CA SER A 84 -8.29 25.23 5.38
C SER A 84 -8.20 26.66 5.92
N SER A 85 -9.16 27.12 6.73
CA SER A 85 -9.05 28.42 7.43
C SER A 85 -8.02 28.43 8.57
N ARG A 86 -7.62 27.25 9.06
CA ARG A 86 -6.73 27.09 10.23
C ARG A 86 -5.38 26.49 9.89
N TYR A 87 -5.32 25.70 8.81
CA TYR A 87 -4.16 24.91 8.44
C TYR A 87 -3.86 25.07 6.95
N LYS A 88 -2.59 25.28 6.62
CA LYS A 88 -2.12 25.35 5.23
C LYS A 88 -2.22 24.01 4.52
N TYR A 89 -1.95 22.92 5.25
CA TYR A 89 -1.78 21.59 4.67
C TYR A 89 -2.99 20.69 4.97
N VAL A 90 -3.97 20.66 4.07
CA VAL A 90 -5.14 19.78 4.17
C VAL A 90 -5.18 18.82 2.98
N CYS A 91 -5.36 17.53 3.25
CA CYS A 91 -5.58 16.52 2.23
C CYS A 91 -6.70 15.55 2.58
N LEU A 92 -7.46 15.16 1.56
CA LEU A 92 -8.46 14.11 1.64
C LEU A 92 -8.06 12.98 0.73
N ALA A 93 -8.29 11.75 1.17
CA ALA A 93 -7.94 10.54 0.45
C ALA A 93 -9.02 9.48 0.62
N GLY A 94 -9.56 8.97 -0.48
CA GLY A 94 -10.50 7.84 -0.39
C GLY A 94 -11.39 7.67 -1.59
N ASP A 95 -12.43 6.85 -1.40
CA ASP A 95 -13.43 6.53 -2.42
C ASP A 95 -14.58 7.54 -2.34
N PHE A 96 -14.64 8.43 -3.33
CA PHE A 96 -15.70 9.43 -3.44
C PHE A 96 -16.88 8.93 -4.28
N ASN A 97 -16.78 7.73 -4.90
CA ASN A 97 -17.73 7.22 -5.89
C ASN A 97 -18.11 8.26 -6.98
N SER A 98 -17.20 9.20 -7.24
CA SER A 98 -17.36 10.32 -8.16
C SER A 98 -16.56 10.01 -9.43
N ARG A 99 -17.09 10.36 -10.60
CA ARG A 99 -16.39 10.26 -11.88
C ARG A 99 -16.42 11.65 -12.48
N THR A 100 -15.25 12.26 -12.61
CA THR A 100 -15.14 13.71 -12.90
C THR A 100 -14.75 14.00 -14.34
N SER A 101 -14.59 13.00 -15.20
CA SER A 101 -13.98 13.17 -16.53
C SER A 101 -12.66 13.96 -16.43
N ILE A 102 -12.44 14.91 -17.35
CA ILE A 102 -11.33 15.88 -17.38
C ILE A 102 -11.77 17.31 -17.00
N ASP A 103 -13.00 17.48 -16.52
CA ASP A 103 -13.55 18.79 -16.19
C ASP A 103 -12.73 19.48 -15.10
N LEU A 104 -12.66 20.81 -15.19
CA LEU A 104 -11.89 21.65 -14.26
C LEU A 104 -12.49 21.60 -12.86
N ASP A 105 -11.62 21.38 -11.87
CA ASP A 105 -11.88 21.39 -10.44
C ASP A 105 -11.62 22.77 -9.80
N HIS A 106 -11.34 23.77 -10.62
CA HIS A 106 -11.14 25.16 -10.23
C HIS A 106 -11.88 26.07 -11.20
N VAL A 107 -12.01 27.33 -10.81
CA VAL A 107 -12.66 28.37 -11.62
C VAL A 107 -11.70 28.82 -12.72
N SER A 108 -12.18 28.80 -13.98
CA SER A 108 -11.42 29.35 -15.10
C SER A 108 -11.59 30.86 -15.16
N SER A 109 -10.51 31.58 -15.45
CA SER A 109 -10.54 33.03 -15.69
C SER A 109 -11.32 33.43 -16.94
N GLU A 110 -11.75 32.46 -17.77
CA GLU A 110 -12.39 32.68 -19.06
C GLU A 110 -13.91 32.47 -19.04
N HIS A 111 -14.51 32.01 -17.93
CA HIS A 111 -15.95 31.77 -17.84
C HIS A 111 -16.56 32.64 -16.73
N ASN A 112 -17.24 33.72 -17.15
CA ASN A 112 -18.09 34.57 -16.32
C ASN A 112 -19.41 33.84 -15.93
N ASP A 113 -19.34 32.59 -15.50
CA ASP A 113 -20.53 31.85 -15.00
C ASP A 113 -20.85 32.22 -13.53
N PHE A 114 -20.26 33.31 -13.03
CA PHE A 114 -20.36 33.77 -11.63
C PHE A 114 -21.60 34.63 -11.34
N ASP A 115 -22.42 34.95 -12.34
CA ASP A 115 -23.57 35.84 -12.15
C ASP A 115 -24.70 35.22 -11.28
N ASP A 116 -24.72 33.90 -11.05
CA ASP A 116 -25.81 33.24 -10.31
C ASP A 116 -25.48 32.78 -8.87
N ILE A 117 -24.22 32.89 -8.39
CA ILE A 117 -23.80 32.31 -7.08
C ILE A 117 -23.53 33.37 -6.00
N LEU A 118 -23.40 34.65 -6.36
CA LEU A 118 -22.96 35.73 -5.45
C LEU A 118 -24.09 36.53 -4.77
N ILE A 119 -25.13 35.87 -4.26
CA ILE A 119 -26.10 36.51 -3.35
C ILE A 119 -26.30 35.63 -2.12
N GLU A 120 -25.32 35.57 -1.20
CA GLU A 120 -25.65 35.48 0.24
C GLU A 120 -24.51 35.62 1.27
N SER A 121 -23.24 35.85 0.91
CA SER A 121 -22.26 36.17 1.97
C SER A 121 -21.13 37.10 1.53
N SER A 122 -21.22 38.33 2.00
CA SER A 122 -20.19 39.37 1.97
C SER A 122 -19.00 39.05 2.90
N ILE A 123 -18.48 37.82 2.85
CA ILE A 123 -17.37 37.34 3.68
C ILE A 123 -16.18 36.82 2.83
N PHE A 124 -16.38 36.51 1.54
CA PHE A 124 -15.29 36.09 0.66
C PHE A 124 -14.59 37.30 0.05
N GLU A 125 -13.66 37.89 0.80
CA GLU A 125 -12.65 38.79 0.24
C GLU A 125 -11.88 38.08 -0.91
N GLU A 126 -11.47 38.87 -1.89
CA GLU A 126 -10.97 38.59 -3.26
C GLU A 126 -9.88 37.49 -3.45
N ASN A 127 -9.51 36.71 -2.43
CA ASN A 127 -8.38 35.79 -2.46
C ASN A 127 -8.70 34.35 -2.92
N SER A 128 -9.96 33.98 -3.20
CA SER A 128 -10.35 32.55 -3.22
C SER A 128 -10.80 31.95 -4.55
N LEU A 129 -10.78 32.70 -5.66
CA LEU A 129 -11.34 32.22 -6.94
C LEU A 129 -10.34 32.12 -8.09
N HIS A 130 -9.11 32.58 -7.89
CA HIS A 130 -8.04 32.49 -8.89
C HIS A 130 -7.06 31.36 -8.54
N ILE A 131 -6.55 30.72 -9.60
CA ILE A 131 -5.44 29.77 -9.49
C ILE A 131 -4.31 30.49 -8.74
N PRO A 132 -3.79 29.93 -7.63
CA PRO A 132 -2.71 30.57 -6.90
C PRO A 132 -1.51 30.79 -7.82
N ASP A 133 -0.99 32.03 -7.88
CA ASP A 133 0.15 32.41 -8.73
C ASP A 133 1.40 31.56 -8.49
N ASN A 134 1.46 30.89 -7.33
CA ASN A 134 2.58 30.08 -6.87
C ASN A 134 2.34 28.57 -7.03
N LEU A 135 1.34 28.14 -7.80
CA LEU A 135 1.10 26.71 -8.04
C LEU A 135 2.18 26.13 -8.95
N THR A 136 2.95 25.18 -8.41
CA THR A 136 4.08 24.55 -9.11
C THR A 136 3.69 23.39 -10.01
N CYS A 137 2.44 22.90 -9.91
CA CYS A 137 1.93 21.81 -10.72
C CYS A 137 0.96 22.31 -11.81
N PRO A 138 0.72 21.51 -12.86
CA PRO A 138 -0.25 21.86 -13.91
C PRO A 138 -1.64 22.17 -13.33
N THR A 139 -2.28 23.20 -13.90
CA THR A 139 -3.65 23.63 -13.56
C THR A 139 -4.70 22.74 -14.20
N THR A 140 -4.37 22.04 -15.29
CA THR A 140 -5.18 20.96 -15.85
C THR A 140 -4.72 19.59 -15.35
N ARG A 141 -5.62 18.61 -15.41
CA ARG A 141 -5.34 17.22 -15.03
C ARG A 141 -5.75 16.27 -16.13
N GLU A 142 -5.01 15.18 -16.28
CA GLU A 142 -5.46 14.07 -17.11
C GLU A 142 -6.34 13.11 -16.34
N ASN A 143 -7.18 12.39 -17.08
CA ASN A 143 -7.98 11.29 -16.54
C ASN A 143 -8.28 10.29 -17.64
N MET A 144 -7.93 9.02 -17.45
CA MET A 144 -8.30 7.95 -18.37
C MET A 144 -9.81 7.69 -18.37
N ASP A 145 -10.48 7.96 -17.24
CA ASP A 145 -11.93 7.91 -17.18
C ASP A 145 -12.51 9.22 -17.71
N LYS A 146 -13.11 9.17 -18.91
CA LYS A 146 -13.78 10.31 -19.55
C LYS A 146 -15.27 10.38 -19.25
N THR A 147 -15.78 9.54 -18.33
CA THR A 147 -17.19 9.59 -17.92
C THR A 147 -17.39 10.55 -16.76
N LYS A 148 -18.55 11.20 -16.73
CA LYS A 148 -18.99 12.03 -15.61
C LYS A 148 -20.31 11.52 -15.01
N ASN A 149 -20.43 11.54 -13.68
CA ASN A 149 -21.69 11.26 -12.95
C ASN A 149 -22.10 12.44 -12.05
N ASN A 150 -23.22 12.33 -11.33
CA ASN A 150 -23.75 13.43 -10.52
C ASN A 150 -22.78 13.78 -9.37
N TYR A 151 -22.24 12.77 -8.68
CA TYR A 151 -21.19 12.95 -7.68
C TYR A 151 -19.92 13.53 -8.26
N GLY A 152 -19.63 13.25 -9.53
CA GLY A 152 -18.59 13.93 -10.29
C GLY A 152 -18.79 15.44 -10.33
N ASN A 153 -20.01 15.90 -10.63
CA ASN A 153 -20.31 17.34 -10.59
C ASN A 153 -20.18 17.89 -9.17
N LEU A 154 -20.76 17.23 -8.15
CA LEU A 154 -20.68 17.68 -6.76
C LEU A 154 -19.23 17.73 -6.23
N LEU A 155 -18.38 16.79 -6.63
CA LEU A 155 -16.96 16.80 -6.27
C LEU A 155 -16.22 17.97 -6.91
N LEU A 156 -16.52 18.28 -8.18
CA LEU A 156 -15.92 19.42 -8.88
C LEU A 156 -16.37 20.74 -8.27
N ASP A 157 -17.66 20.87 -7.93
CA ASP A 157 -18.21 22.04 -7.26
C ASP A 157 -17.57 22.24 -5.87
N LEU A 158 -17.47 21.17 -5.07
CA LEU A 158 -16.74 21.19 -3.81
C LEU A 158 -15.31 21.69 -3.97
N CYS A 159 -14.58 21.21 -4.99
CA CYS A 159 -13.21 21.67 -5.25
C CYS A 159 -13.16 23.17 -5.58
N ARG A 160 -14.07 23.65 -6.45
CA ARG A 160 -14.18 25.06 -6.84
C ARG A 160 -14.51 25.96 -5.65
N TYR A 161 -15.44 25.55 -4.78
CA TYR A 161 -15.85 26.34 -3.63
C TYR A 161 -14.82 26.37 -2.50
N THR A 162 -14.05 25.30 -2.33
CA THR A 162 -13.08 25.19 -1.22
C THR A 162 -11.65 25.53 -1.62
N GLY A 163 -11.36 25.62 -2.91
CA GLY A 163 -10.01 25.86 -3.42
C GLY A 163 -9.05 24.67 -3.27
N VAL A 164 -9.56 23.45 -3.00
CA VAL A 164 -8.74 22.23 -3.05
C VAL A 164 -8.70 21.64 -4.46
N TYR A 165 -7.60 20.98 -4.78
CA TYR A 165 -7.36 20.45 -6.12
C TYR A 165 -7.30 18.92 -6.11
N ILE A 166 -7.79 18.30 -7.18
CA ILE A 166 -7.64 16.86 -7.43
C ILE A 166 -6.19 16.58 -7.81
N VAL A 167 -5.45 15.82 -7.01
CA VAL A 167 -4.04 15.47 -7.28
C VAL A 167 -3.92 14.47 -8.43
N ASN A 168 -4.88 13.54 -8.55
CA ASN A 168 -4.88 12.50 -9.58
C ASN A 168 -4.76 13.12 -10.98
N GLY A 169 -3.80 12.66 -11.78
CA GLY A 169 -3.62 13.17 -13.15
C GLY A 169 -2.79 14.46 -13.27
N ARG A 170 -2.24 14.99 -12.17
CA ARG A 170 -1.43 16.23 -12.18
C ARG A 170 0.06 16.00 -11.95
N ILE A 171 0.40 15.14 -10.99
CA ILE A 171 1.76 15.03 -10.44
C ILE A 171 2.24 13.58 -10.47
N GLY A 172 3.55 13.41 -10.67
CA GLY A 172 4.25 12.14 -10.50
C GLY A 172 3.92 11.07 -11.52
N ASP A 173 4.03 9.81 -11.11
CA ASP A 173 3.81 8.63 -11.94
C ASP A 173 2.35 8.45 -12.41
N ASN A 174 1.42 9.26 -11.89
CA ASN A 174 0.01 9.27 -12.27
C ASN A 174 -0.36 10.42 -13.23
N ILE A 175 0.60 11.02 -13.94
CA ILE A 175 0.31 12.13 -14.87
C ILE A 175 -0.67 11.78 -16.01
N THR A 176 -0.90 10.49 -16.30
CA THR A 176 -1.91 10.06 -17.28
C THR A 176 -3.31 9.90 -16.70
N GLY A 177 -3.50 10.10 -15.39
CA GLY A 177 -4.77 9.95 -14.70
C GLY A 177 -5.31 8.53 -14.73
N LYS A 178 -4.53 7.57 -14.22
CA LYS A 178 -4.85 6.13 -14.23
C LYS A 178 -6.18 5.83 -13.54
N LEU A 179 -6.88 4.82 -14.04
CA LEU A 179 -8.11 4.28 -13.45
C LEU A 179 -7.83 3.69 -12.06
N THR A 180 -8.67 3.99 -11.08
CA THR A 180 -8.50 3.58 -9.68
C THR A 180 -9.34 2.36 -9.31
N SER A 181 -10.35 2.02 -10.10
CA SER A 181 -11.16 0.81 -9.97
C SER A 181 -10.91 -0.09 -11.17
N LYS A 182 -10.29 -1.27 -10.96
CA LYS A 182 -10.02 -2.40 -11.89
C LYS A 182 -10.17 -2.09 -13.39
N ASN A 183 -9.45 -1.08 -13.88
CA ASN A 183 -9.49 -0.58 -15.26
C ASN A 183 -10.92 -0.24 -15.78
N ALA A 184 -11.78 0.27 -14.93
CA ALA A 184 -13.16 0.61 -15.22
C ALA A 184 -13.49 2.08 -14.97
N ALA A 185 -13.03 2.64 -13.84
CA ALA A 185 -13.36 4.01 -13.45
C ALA A 185 -12.28 4.65 -12.57
N THR A 186 -12.29 5.98 -12.51
CA THR A 186 -11.57 6.78 -11.52
C THR A 186 -12.59 7.25 -10.51
N VAL A 187 -12.53 6.73 -9.29
CA VAL A 187 -13.47 7.04 -8.19
C VAL A 187 -12.78 7.31 -6.86
N ASP A 188 -11.51 6.93 -6.76
CA ASP A 188 -10.66 7.18 -5.61
C ASP A 188 -9.78 8.39 -5.90
N TYR A 189 -9.75 9.37 -5.01
CA TYR A 189 -9.03 10.62 -5.22
C TYR A 189 -8.18 11.00 -4.01
N PHE A 190 -7.07 11.69 -4.31
CA PHE A 190 -6.47 12.63 -3.39
C PHE A 190 -6.93 14.05 -3.74
N LEU A 191 -7.42 14.77 -2.74
CA LEU A 191 -7.65 16.22 -2.79
C LEU A 191 -6.61 16.90 -1.90
N ALA A 192 -6.10 18.05 -2.30
CA ALA A 192 -5.11 18.79 -1.53
C ALA A 192 -5.28 20.31 -1.65
N THR A 193 -5.00 21.04 -0.56
CA THR A 193 -4.83 22.49 -0.61
C THR A 193 -3.62 22.86 -1.49
N PRO A 194 -3.58 24.09 -2.05
CA PRO A 194 -2.46 24.53 -2.90
C PRO A 194 -1.09 24.39 -2.24
N ASP A 195 -0.97 24.77 -0.96
CA ASP A 195 0.29 24.67 -0.22
C ASP A 195 0.78 23.22 -0.11
N LEU A 196 -0.13 22.28 0.15
CA LEU A 196 0.22 20.87 0.22
C LEU A 196 0.55 20.32 -1.17
N LEU A 197 -0.21 20.70 -2.18
CA LEU A 197 -0.02 20.27 -3.57
C LEU A 197 1.39 20.62 -4.06
N ASN A 198 1.91 21.79 -3.67
CA ASN A 198 3.26 22.25 -3.98
C ASN A 198 4.40 21.41 -3.38
N ILE A 199 4.12 20.64 -2.33
CA ILE A 199 5.11 19.77 -1.68
C ILE A 199 4.91 18.29 -1.96
N ILE A 200 3.91 17.91 -2.78
CA ILE A 200 3.76 16.55 -3.28
C ILE A 200 4.83 16.28 -4.34
N SER A 201 5.70 15.30 -4.08
CA SER A 201 6.80 14.94 -4.98
C SER A 201 6.48 13.77 -5.89
N ASN A 202 5.54 12.90 -5.50
CA ASN A 202 5.05 11.83 -6.36
C ASN A 202 3.58 11.50 -6.05
N SER A 203 2.85 11.06 -7.06
CA SER A 203 1.54 10.41 -6.93
C SER A 203 1.47 9.23 -7.89
N ASP A 204 0.98 8.07 -7.43
CA ASP A 204 0.76 6.90 -8.28
C ASP A 204 -0.55 6.18 -7.95
N VAL A 205 -1.07 5.45 -8.94
CA VAL A 205 -2.09 4.42 -8.76
C VAL A 205 -1.41 3.08 -8.83
N LEU A 206 -1.27 2.43 -7.66
CA LEU A 206 -0.56 1.17 -7.54
C LEU A 206 -1.36 0.02 -8.17
N HIS A 207 -0.66 -1.04 -8.54
CA HIS A 207 -1.29 -2.20 -9.17
C HIS A 207 -2.36 -2.85 -8.29
N PHE A 208 -3.52 -3.13 -8.91
CA PHE A 208 -4.58 -3.94 -8.32
C PHE A 208 -4.05 -5.25 -7.70
N SER A 209 -4.60 -5.59 -6.53
CA SER A 209 -4.34 -6.85 -5.85
C SER A 209 -5.64 -7.48 -5.39
N ASN A 210 -5.88 -8.71 -5.85
CA ASN A 210 -7.05 -9.49 -5.45
C ASN A 210 -7.03 -9.83 -3.96
N LEU A 211 -5.85 -9.75 -3.34
CA LEU A 211 -5.67 -9.97 -1.91
C LEU A 211 -6.34 -8.87 -1.09
N PHE A 212 -6.14 -7.61 -1.48
CA PHE A 212 -6.52 -6.43 -0.68
C PHE A 212 -7.87 -5.86 -1.08
N SER A 213 -8.24 -5.92 -2.36
CA SER A 213 -9.49 -5.37 -2.85
C SER A 213 -10.18 -6.31 -3.84
N ASP A 214 -11.44 -6.05 -4.13
CA ASP A 214 -12.22 -6.66 -5.20
C ASP A 214 -12.34 -5.77 -6.44
N ALA A 215 -12.24 -4.45 -6.26
CA ALA A 215 -12.31 -3.47 -7.35
C ALA A 215 -11.20 -2.41 -7.32
N HIS A 216 -10.83 -1.89 -6.14
CA HIS A 216 -9.98 -0.70 -6.04
C HIS A 216 -8.47 -0.99 -6.10
N CYS A 217 -7.74 -0.09 -6.73
CA CYS A 217 -6.30 0.04 -6.72
C CYS A 217 -5.88 0.98 -5.58
N PRO A 218 -4.80 0.68 -4.84
CA PRO A 218 -4.29 1.62 -3.85
C PRO A 218 -3.77 2.89 -4.51
N LEU A 219 -4.07 4.03 -3.90
CA LEU A 219 -3.44 5.31 -4.25
C LEU A 219 -2.21 5.53 -3.36
N ASP A 220 -1.19 6.15 -3.93
CA ASP A 220 0.06 6.50 -3.24
C ASP A 220 0.39 7.96 -3.52
N ILE A 221 0.78 8.70 -2.47
CA ILE A 221 1.40 10.02 -2.58
C ILE A 221 2.65 10.06 -1.70
N SER A 222 3.65 10.79 -2.18
CA SER A 222 4.85 11.13 -1.42
C SER A 222 4.90 12.64 -1.22
N ILE A 223 5.09 13.08 0.01
CA ILE A 223 5.20 14.50 0.38
C ILE A 223 6.65 14.76 0.77
N ASN A 224 7.25 15.77 0.16
CA ASN A 224 8.59 16.23 0.51
C ASN A 224 8.53 17.06 1.79
N ILE A 225 9.09 16.48 2.84
CA ILE A 225 9.33 17.14 4.10
C ILE A 225 10.80 17.59 4.09
N ASN A 226 11.04 18.91 4.15
CA ASN A 226 12.40 19.47 4.24
C ASN A 226 13.09 18.93 5.49
N THR A 227 13.85 17.86 5.33
CA THR A 227 14.66 17.27 6.38
C THR A 227 16.04 17.90 6.29
N THR A 228 16.29 18.92 7.12
CA THR A 228 17.66 19.20 7.56
C THR A 228 18.16 17.91 8.21
N THR A 229 19.13 17.27 7.56
CA THR A 229 19.71 15.99 7.96
C THR A 229 20.36 16.13 9.34
N CYS A 230 19.75 15.53 10.35
CA CYS A 230 20.41 15.34 11.64
C CYS A 230 21.44 14.21 11.51
N THR A 231 22.72 14.56 11.43
CA THR A 231 23.85 13.65 11.56
C THR A 231 24.08 13.31 13.04
N CYS A 232 23.35 12.34 13.59
CA CYS A 232 23.73 11.75 14.87
C CYS A 232 24.59 10.49 14.65
N ASN A 233 25.90 10.70 14.57
CA ASN A 233 26.91 9.67 14.80
C ASN A 233 26.95 9.34 16.30
N ALA A 234 26.20 8.35 16.76
CA ALA A 234 26.44 7.75 18.08
C ALA A 234 25.78 6.37 18.18
N CYS A 235 26.57 5.30 17.97
CA CYS A 235 26.35 3.96 18.52
C CYS A 235 27.66 3.16 18.38
N ASN A 236 28.51 3.18 19.40
CA ASN A 236 29.68 2.28 19.50
C ASN A 236 29.20 0.81 19.59
N PRO A 237 29.76 -0.13 18.80
CA PRO A 237 29.57 -1.55 19.05
C PRO A 237 30.63 -2.07 20.02
N ARG A 238 30.17 -2.69 21.11
CA ARG A 238 30.97 -3.56 21.98
C ARG A 238 31.50 -4.76 21.19
N THR A 239 32.78 -5.03 21.38
CA THR A 239 33.48 -6.26 21.01
C THR A 239 33.02 -7.41 21.89
N ASP A 240 32.73 -8.57 21.28
CA ASP A 240 33.46 -9.82 21.57
C ASP A 240 32.95 -11.00 20.73
N ILE A 241 33.92 -11.81 20.34
CA ILE A 241 33.92 -12.73 19.20
C ILE A 241 33.65 -14.16 19.66
N GLN A 242 32.78 -14.87 18.95
CA GLN A 242 32.97 -16.29 18.62
C GLN A 242 32.46 -16.58 17.19
N PRO A 243 33.16 -17.40 16.38
CA PRO A 243 32.96 -17.46 14.93
C PRO A 243 31.68 -18.22 14.52
N LYS A 244 30.91 -17.64 13.59
CA LYS A 244 29.70 -18.24 12.98
C LYS A 244 29.79 -18.14 11.45
N LYS A 245 29.23 -19.14 10.76
CA LYS A 245 29.42 -19.43 9.32
C LYS A 245 29.15 -18.23 8.39
N GLU A 246 30.14 -18.01 7.54
CA GLU A 246 30.24 -17.06 6.43
C GLU A 246 29.08 -17.17 5.40
N GLN A 247 28.50 -16.05 4.96
CA GLN A 247 27.52 -16.00 3.86
C GLN A 247 28.05 -15.20 2.66
N ILE A 248 27.67 -15.59 1.44
CA ILE A 248 28.08 -14.91 0.20
C ILE A 248 27.24 -13.65 -0.03
N LYS A 249 27.86 -12.55 -0.48
CA LYS A 249 27.12 -11.33 -0.86
C LYS A 249 26.24 -11.57 -2.09
N LYS A 250 25.24 -10.71 -2.31
CA LYS A 250 24.28 -10.86 -3.41
C LYS A 250 24.97 -10.71 -4.77
N TRP A 251 24.43 -11.40 -5.77
CA TRP A 251 24.81 -11.26 -7.18
C TRP A 251 24.82 -9.79 -7.61
N ASN A 252 25.90 -9.38 -8.28
CA ASN A 252 26.05 -8.07 -8.89
C ASN A 252 26.33 -8.26 -10.38
N LEU A 253 25.43 -7.76 -11.23
CA LEU A 253 25.54 -7.90 -12.69
C LEU A 253 26.82 -7.25 -13.25
N ALA A 254 27.32 -6.18 -12.62
CA ALA A 254 28.55 -5.51 -13.06
C ALA A 254 29.81 -6.35 -12.83
N LYS A 255 29.73 -7.47 -12.09
CA LYS A 255 30.84 -8.39 -11.79
C LYS A 255 30.63 -9.76 -12.45
N ALA A 256 29.78 -9.83 -13.49
CA ALA A 256 29.46 -11.09 -14.16
C ALA A 256 30.68 -11.70 -14.87
N ASP A 257 31.50 -10.88 -15.52
CA ASP A 257 32.72 -11.36 -16.20
C ASP A 257 33.75 -11.87 -15.18
N GLU A 258 33.97 -11.11 -14.11
CA GLU A 258 34.82 -11.52 -12.97
C GLU A 258 34.32 -12.83 -12.34
N PHE A 259 33.00 -13.07 -12.27
CA PHE A 259 32.45 -14.34 -11.79
C PHE A 259 32.81 -15.52 -12.70
N ASN A 260 32.73 -15.32 -14.01
CA ASN A 260 33.07 -16.35 -14.98
C ASN A 260 34.57 -16.70 -14.94
N GLU A 261 35.44 -15.72 -14.69
CA GLU A 261 36.88 -15.94 -14.52
C GLU A 261 37.22 -16.81 -13.31
N TYR A 262 36.41 -16.77 -12.24
CA TYR A 262 36.60 -17.60 -11.05
C TYR A 262 35.90 -18.97 -11.11
N LEU A 263 35.27 -19.33 -12.23
CA LEU A 263 34.79 -20.70 -12.45
C LEU A 263 36.00 -21.61 -12.70
N ASP A 264 36.18 -22.58 -11.81
CA ASP A 264 37.30 -23.53 -11.87
C ASP A 264 37.06 -24.55 -13.01
N LEU A 265 37.56 -24.22 -14.20
CA LEU A 265 37.41 -25.03 -15.41
C LEU A 265 38.02 -26.44 -15.24
N ALA A 266 39.11 -26.57 -14.48
CA ALA A 266 39.72 -27.87 -14.21
C ALA A 266 38.82 -28.77 -13.33
N LYS A 267 38.12 -28.18 -12.35
CA LYS A 267 37.09 -28.92 -11.59
C LYS A 267 35.87 -29.26 -12.44
N ILE A 268 35.48 -28.38 -13.35
CA ILE A 268 34.38 -28.66 -14.29
C ILE A 268 34.75 -29.87 -15.15
N GLU A 269 35.94 -29.89 -15.73
CA GLU A 269 36.46 -31.02 -16.52
C GLU A 269 36.58 -32.31 -15.69
N THR A 270 36.96 -32.21 -14.42
CA THR A 270 36.99 -33.36 -13.50
C THR A 270 35.59 -33.93 -13.27
N ILE A 271 34.57 -33.07 -13.11
CA ILE A 271 33.18 -33.50 -12.94
C ILE A 271 32.65 -34.10 -14.25
N ASP A 272 32.98 -33.51 -15.40
CA ASP A 272 32.57 -34.00 -16.72
C ASP A 272 33.11 -35.40 -16.99
N ASN A 273 34.42 -35.61 -16.76
CA ASN A 273 35.04 -36.94 -16.84
C ASN A 273 34.42 -37.93 -15.84
N ALA A 274 34.09 -37.48 -14.63
CA ALA A 274 33.44 -38.34 -13.64
C ALA A 274 32.01 -38.73 -14.06
N LEU A 275 31.30 -37.86 -14.78
CA LEU A 275 29.98 -38.13 -15.34
C LEU A 275 30.06 -39.13 -16.50
N ASP A 276 31.06 -39.00 -17.38
CA ASP A 276 31.27 -39.93 -18.51
C ASP A 276 31.63 -41.35 -18.06
N LEU A 277 32.25 -41.49 -16.88
CA LEU A 277 32.58 -42.78 -16.26
C LEU A 277 31.39 -43.44 -15.54
N LEU A 278 30.27 -42.74 -15.36
CA LEU A 278 29.06 -43.32 -14.79
C LEU A 278 28.28 -44.08 -15.87
N THR A 279 28.46 -45.40 -15.92
CA THR A 279 27.58 -46.29 -16.70
C THR A 279 26.29 -46.59 -15.93
N ASP A 280 25.22 -46.99 -16.65
CA ASP A 280 23.87 -47.20 -16.08
C ASP A 280 23.84 -48.12 -14.84
N ASP A 281 24.80 -49.05 -14.69
CA ASP A 281 24.89 -49.99 -13.56
C ASP A 281 25.57 -49.39 -12.30
N HIS A 282 26.10 -48.17 -12.35
CA HIS A 282 26.86 -47.54 -11.27
C HIS A 282 26.26 -46.23 -10.74
N VAL A 283 25.10 -45.81 -11.24
CA VAL A 283 24.41 -44.62 -10.76
C VAL A 283 23.65 -44.93 -9.46
N ASN A 284 24.07 -44.34 -8.35
CA ASN A 284 23.33 -44.38 -7.08
C ASN A 284 23.14 -42.98 -6.47
N LEU A 285 22.31 -42.91 -5.42
CA LEU A 285 21.96 -41.66 -4.73
C LEU A 285 23.18 -40.89 -4.18
N ASN A 286 24.23 -41.59 -3.75
CA ASN A 286 25.44 -40.95 -3.23
C ASN A 286 26.21 -40.28 -4.36
N ASN A 287 26.39 -40.97 -5.50
CA ASN A 287 27.04 -40.38 -6.67
C ASN A 287 26.29 -39.14 -7.16
N ILE A 288 24.95 -39.18 -7.19
CA ILE A 288 24.12 -38.01 -7.56
C ILE A 288 24.34 -36.86 -6.57
N ASN A 289 24.30 -37.13 -5.26
CA ASN A 289 24.47 -36.10 -4.24
C ASN A 289 25.87 -35.48 -4.26
N ASP A 290 26.90 -36.30 -4.46
CA ASP A 290 28.29 -35.86 -4.52
C ASP A 290 28.52 -35.00 -5.77
N THR A 291 28.00 -35.42 -6.93
CA THR A 291 28.06 -34.62 -8.16
C THR A 291 27.35 -33.28 -8.00
N VAL A 292 26.12 -33.28 -7.48
CA VAL A 292 25.36 -32.04 -7.23
C VAL A 292 26.09 -31.13 -6.25
N LYS A 293 26.71 -31.70 -5.21
CA LYS A 293 27.52 -30.95 -4.25
C LYS A 293 28.76 -30.34 -4.91
N ASN A 294 29.48 -31.11 -5.73
CA ASN A 294 30.68 -30.65 -6.42
C ASN A 294 30.36 -29.51 -7.41
N ILE A 295 29.26 -29.64 -8.17
CA ILE A 295 28.76 -28.57 -9.02
C ILE A 295 28.40 -27.34 -8.17
N GLY A 296 27.69 -27.54 -7.07
CA GLY A 296 27.32 -26.48 -6.14
C GLY A 296 28.55 -25.75 -5.56
N ASP A 297 29.60 -26.48 -5.21
CA ASP A 297 30.84 -25.95 -4.64
C ASP A 297 31.60 -25.09 -5.65
N ILE A 298 31.58 -25.42 -6.95
CA ILE A 298 32.16 -24.56 -8.00
C ILE A 298 31.49 -23.18 -7.99
N PHE A 299 30.16 -23.15 -8.06
CA PHE A 299 29.41 -21.88 -8.07
C PHE A 299 29.56 -21.12 -6.75
N VAL A 300 29.57 -21.82 -5.61
CA VAL A 300 29.76 -21.21 -4.29
C VAL A 300 31.14 -20.58 -4.17
N ASN A 301 32.20 -21.26 -4.61
CA ASN A 301 33.57 -20.76 -4.51
C ASN A 301 33.78 -19.56 -5.43
N ALA A 302 33.34 -19.64 -6.70
CA ALA A 302 33.37 -18.50 -7.61
C ALA A 302 32.63 -17.30 -7.00
N ALA A 303 31.43 -17.52 -6.44
CA ALA A 303 30.64 -16.45 -5.84
C ALA A 303 31.31 -15.84 -4.61
N LYS A 304 32.00 -16.65 -3.79
CA LYS A 304 32.77 -16.16 -2.64
C LYS A 304 33.93 -15.26 -3.08
N HIS A 305 34.66 -15.65 -4.13
CA HIS A 305 35.75 -14.84 -4.66
C HIS A 305 35.23 -13.53 -5.26
N THR A 306 34.23 -13.58 -6.13
CA THR A 306 33.75 -12.41 -6.88
C THR A 306 32.97 -11.41 -6.03
N PHE A 307 32.03 -11.91 -5.22
CA PHE A 307 31.13 -11.05 -4.46
C PHE A 307 31.62 -10.82 -3.03
N GLY A 308 32.60 -11.60 -2.58
CA GLY A 308 33.02 -11.63 -1.21
C GLY A 308 31.95 -12.22 -0.30
N THR A 309 32.28 -12.26 0.98
CA THR A 309 31.40 -12.79 2.00
C THR A 309 31.09 -11.74 3.06
N TYR A 310 30.04 -11.98 3.82
CA TYR A 310 29.70 -11.18 4.96
C TYR A 310 29.19 -12.08 6.07
N ASN A 311 29.44 -11.64 7.29
CA ASN A 311 28.83 -12.24 8.46
C ASN A 311 27.49 -11.53 8.68
N PRO A 312 26.34 -12.22 8.50
CA PRO A 312 25.06 -11.61 8.74
C PRO A 312 24.99 -11.16 10.22
N LYS A 313 24.87 -9.85 10.44
CA LYS A 313 24.47 -9.31 11.74
C LYS A 313 23.14 -9.96 12.09
N LYS A 314 23.01 -10.57 13.28
CA LYS A 314 21.69 -10.99 13.75
C LYS A 314 20.82 -9.74 13.84
N SER A 315 19.65 -9.78 13.19
CA SER A 315 18.45 -9.33 13.89
C SER A 315 18.27 -10.25 15.09
N ASP A 316 17.94 -9.67 16.24
CA ASP A 316 17.69 -10.43 17.46
C ASP A 316 16.63 -11.49 17.21
N LYS A 317 17.08 -12.74 17.07
CA LYS A 317 16.23 -13.90 17.26
C LYS A 317 15.86 -13.91 18.73
N ARG A 318 14.73 -13.27 19.06
CA ARG A 318 13.90 -13.72 20.18
C ARG A 318 13.85 -15.24 20.12
N THR A 319 14.17 -15.83 21.24
CA THR A 319 14.25 -17.26 21.57
C THR A 319 13.16 -18.05 20.83
N TYR A 320 13.56 -18.74 19.77
CA TYR A 320 12.72 -19.70 19.08
C TYR A 320 12.71 -20.96 19.96
N ASN A 321 11.68 -21.06 20.80
CA ASN A 321 11.31 -22.14 21.73
C ASN A 321 11.46 -21.76 23.21
N ALA A 322 10.48 -21.04 23.75
CA ALA A 322 9.87 -21.30 25.08
C ALA A 322 8.76 -20.29 25.39
N GLN A 323 7.89 -20.03 24.42
CA GLN A 323 6.51 -19.63 24.61
C GLN A 323 5.96 -19.59 23.20
N LYS A 324 5.23 -20.63 22.84
CA LYS A 324 4.25 -20.55 21.78
C LYS A 324 3.23 -19.54 22.31
N GLU A 325 3.54 -18.25 22.26
CA GLU A 325 2.52 -17.21 22.20
C GLU A 325 1.56 -17.77 21.17
N LYS A 326 0.38 -18.20 21.65
CA LYS A 326 -0.66 -18.75 20.79
C LYS A 326 -0.70 -17.79 19.63
N SER A 327 -0.30 -18.24 18.43
CA SER A 327 -0.33 -17.41 17.22
C SER A 327 -1.57 -16.55 17.33
N ASN A 328 -1.45 -15.23 17.33
CA ASN A 328 -2.60 -14.31 17.45
C ASN A 328 -3.69 -14.63 16.41
N LYS A 329 -3.38 -15.50 15.46
CA LYS A 329 -4.26 -16.12 14.48
C LYS A 329 -4.19 -17.65 14.63
N PRO A 330 -4.97 -18.26 15.55
CA PRO A 330 -5.01 -19.73 15.71
C PRO A 330 -5.54 -20.44 14.45
N TRP A 331 -6.25 -19.71 13.59
CA TRP A 331 -6.75 -20.16 12.30
C TRP A 331 -5.69 -20.15 11.17
N PHE A 332 -4.50 -19.60 11.39
CA PHE A 332 -3.46 -19.49 10.35
C PHE A 332 -2.58 -20.76 10.33
N ASP A 333 -2.96 -21.71 9.49
CA ASP A 333 -2.36 -23.04 9.40
C ASP A 333 -1.20 -23.12 8.39
N ASN A 334 -0.71 -24.34 8.12
CA ASN A 334 0.34 -24.59 7.15
C ASN A 334 -0.11 -24.30 5.71
N GLU A 335 -1.39 -24.55 5.37
CA GLU A 335 -1.95 -24.23 4.05
C GLU A 335 -1.84 -22.72 3.78
N CYS A 336 -2.23 -21.91 4.77
CA CYS A 336 -2.08 -20.45 4.73
C CYS A 336 -0.62 -20.01 4.53
N ARG A 337 0.33 -20.65 5.24
CA ARG A 337 1.77 -20.36 5.10
C ARG A 337 2.28 -20.65 3.69
N GLN A 338 1.93 -21.81 3.14
CA GLN A 338 2.38 -22.21 1.81
C GLN A 338 1.79 -21.29 0.72
N LYS A 339 0.49 -21.00 0.78
CA LYS A 339 -0.13 -20.07 -0.17
C LYS A 339 0.46 -18.66 -0.07
N ARG A 340 0.74 -18.14 1.14
CA ARG A 340 1.45 -16.87 1.32
C ARG A 340 2.84 -16.86 0.69
N LYS A 341 3.61 -17.94 0.88
CA LYS A 341 4.95 -18.09 0.28
C LYS A 341 4.87 -18.09 -1.25
N ASN A 342 3.90 -18.81 -1.82
CA ASN A 342 3.66 -18.82 -3.26
C ASN A 342 3.30 -17.42 -3.78
N THR A 343 2.34 -16.72 -3.16
CA THR A 343 1.96 -15.36 -3.55
C THR A 343 3.13 -14.38 -3.52
N ARG A 344 4.01 -14.46 -2.51
CA ARG A 344 5.22 -13.64 -2.46
C ARG A 344 6.20 -13.94 -3.60
N ARG A 345 6.35 -15.22 -3.95
CA ARG A 345 7.20 -15.66 -5.07
C ARG A 345 6.68 -15.11 -6.39
N THR A 346 5.38 -15.30 -6.67
CA THR A 346 4.75 -14.84 -7.92
C THR A 346 4.72 -13.31 -8.03
N GLN A 347 4.50 -12.59 -6.92
CA GLN A 347 4.63 -11.14 -6.88
C GLN A 347 6.06 -10.67 -7.21
N ARG A 348 7.09 -11.36 -6.69
CA ARG A 348 8.48 -11.05 -7.04
C ARG A 348 8.76 -11.31 -8.52
N LEU A 349 8.28 -12.41 -9.08
CA LEU A 349 8.41 -12.72 -10.50
C LEU A 349 7.78 -11.63 -11.38
N TYR A 350 6.56 -11.20 -11.06
CA TYR A 350 5.90 -10.11 -11.78
C TYR A 350 6.64 -8.77 -11.68
N ARG A 351 7.24 -8.46 -10.53
CA ARG A 351 8.08 -7.26 -10.38
C ARG A 351 9.34 -7.30 -11.24
N LEU A 352 9.93 -8.49 -11.39
CA LEU A 352 11.13 -8.68 -12.22
C LEU A 352 10.79 -8.67 -13.72
N CYS A 353 9.64 -9.20 -14.11
CA CYS A 353 9.17 -9.22 -15.49
C CYS A 353 7.66 -9.01 -15.55
N LYS A 354 7.24 -7.83 -16.02
CA LYS A 354 5.84 -7.38 -16.08
C LYS A 354 5.05 -7.99 -17.26
N SER A 355 5.27 -9.27 -17.58
CA SER A 355 4.52 -9.96 -18.64
C SER A 355 3.07 -10.27 -18.22
N GLU A 356 2.17 -10.42 -19.20
CA GLU A 356 0.77 -10.75 -18.93
C GLU A 356 0.63 -12.15 -18.30
N GLU A 357 1.50 -13.10 -18.65
CA GLU A 357 1.51 -14.42 -18.00
C GLU A 357 1.91 -14.32 -16.51
N ASN A 358 2.97 -13.57 -16.18
CA ASN A 358 3.36 -13.36 -14.79
C ASN A 358 2.28 -12.63 -13.99
N LYS A 359 1.57 -11.69 -14.62
CA LYS A 359 0.41 -11.01 -14.04
C LYS A 359 -0.73 -11.99 -13.77
N ARG A 360 -1.04 -12.89 -14.70
CA ARG A 360 -2.07 -13.94 -14.53
C ARG A 360 -1.71 -14.88 -13.38
N ILE A 361 -0.47 -15.36 -13.33
CA ILE A 361 0.05 -16.23 -12.26
C ILE A 361 -0.01 -15.53 -10.90
N LYS A 362 0.45 -14.27 -10.82
CA LYS A 362 0.33 -13.45 -9.60
C LYS A 362 -1.13 -13.38 -9.16
N ASN A 363 -2.03 -12.95 -10.03
CA ASN A 363 -3.45 -12.77 -9.71
C ASN A 363 -4.11 -14.07 -9.24
N GLN A 364 -3.81 -15.19 -9.89
CA GLN A 364 -4.32 -16.50 -9.48
C GLN A 364 -3.82 -16.88 -8.08
N SER A 365 -2.53 -16.71 -7.81
CA SER A 365 -1.96 -17.02 -6.50
C SER A 365 -2.52 -16.16 -5.37
N GLU A 366 -2.87 -14.89 -5.64
CA GLU A 366 -3.52 -14.00 -4.68
C GLU A 366 -4.95 -14.45 -4.37
N LYS A 367 -5.74 -14.81 -5.41
CA LYS A 367 -7.10 -15.32 -5.25
C LYS A 367 -7.13 -16.61 -4.43
N GLU A 368 -6.23 -17.55 -4.73
CA GLU A 368 -6.11 -18.79 -3.99
C GLU A 368 -5.73 -18.55 -2.53
N TYR A 369 -4.76 -17.66 -2.27
CA TYR A 369 -4.37 -17.34 -0.91
C TYR A 369 -5.52 -16.70 -0.13
N LYS A 370 -6.25 -15.74 -0.71
CA LYS A 370 -7.44 -15.14 -0.10
C LYS A 370 -8.53 -16.18 0.18
N LYS A 371 -8.76 -17.11 -0.76
CA LYS A 371 -9.72 -18.22 -0.58
C LYS A 371 -9.32 -19.12 0.59
N THR A 372 -8.04 -19.49 0.70
CA THR A 372 -7.52 -20.29 1.82
C THR A 372 -7.67 -19.54 3.14
N LEU A 373 -7.32 -18.24 3.22
CA LEU A 373 -7.53 -17.44 4.43
C LEU A 373 -8.99 -17.43 4.87
N ASN A 374 -9.91 -17.16 3.94
CA ASN A 374 -11.34 -17.12 4.23
C ASN A 374 -11.87 -18.48 4.70
N LYS A 375 -11.42 -19.58 4.08
CA LYS A 375 -11.74 -20.95 4.48
C LYS A 375 -11.29 -21.21 5.92
N CYS A 376 -10.04 -20.91 6.26
CA CYS A 376 -9.48 -21.19 7.58
C CYS A 376 -10.12 -20.31 8.68
N ILE A 377 -10.36 -19.02 8.40
CA ILE A 377 -11.09 -18.12 9.31
C ILE A 377 -12.53 -18.63 9.53
N LYS A 378 -13.23 -19.03 8.47
CA LYS A 378 -14.61 -19.55 8.57
C LYS A 378 -14.65 -20.82 9.40
N LYS A 379 -13.75 -21.76 9.14
CA LYS A 379 -13.61 -23.02 9.90
C LYS A 379 -13.42 -22.73 11.39
N TYR A 380 -12.45 -21.88 11.73
CA TYR A 380 -12.18 -21.50 13.11
C TYR A 380 -13.37 -20.81 13.80
N ARG A 381 -14.07 -19.90 13.11
CA ARG A 381 -15.28 -19.26 13.66
C ARG A 381 -16.40 -20.27 13.95
N ILE A 382 -16.57 -21.29 13.10
CA ILE A 382 -17.54 -22.36 13.32
C ILE A 382 -17.13 -23.19 14.54
N GLU A 383 -15.87 -23.59 14.62
CA GLU A 383 -15.32 -24.34 15.76
C GLU A 383 -15.49 -23.57 17.09
N MET A 384 -15.19 -22.27 17.11
CA MET A 384 -15.36 -21.44 18.30
C MET A 384 -16.82 -21.31 18.72
N ARG A 385 -17.76 -21.13 17.77
CA ARG A 385 -19.20 -21.11 18.11
C ARG A 385 -19.66 -22.44 18.71
N ASN A 386 -19.22 -23.55 18.14
CA ASN A 386 -19.57 -24.88 18.66
C ASN A 386 -18.97 -25.10 20.05
N LYS A 387 -17.72 -24.66 20.26
CA LYS A 387 -17.07 -24.71 21.57
C LYS A 387 -17.83 -23.90 22.62
N MET A 388 -18.24 -22.68 22.28
CA MET A 388 -19.06 -21.83 23.16
C MET A 388 -20.42 -22.46 23.49
N LYS A 389 -21.12 -23.02 22.49
CA LYS A 389 -22.39 -23.72 22.72
C LYS A 389 -22.24 -24.92 23.65
N ASN A 390 -21.18 -25.70 23.48
CA ASN A 390 -20.88 -26.85 24.33
C ASN A 390 -20.50 -26.44 25.75
N MET A 391 -19.74 -25.35 25.93
CA MET A 391 -19.42 -24.82 27.27
C MET A 391 -20.69 -24.36 28.00
N LYS A 392 -21.61 -23.68 27.30
CA LYS A 392 -22.88 -23.26 27.89
C LYS A 392 -23.72 -24.43 28.45
N THR A 393 -23.68 -25.59 27.79
CA THR A 393 -24.48 -26.77 28.21
C THR A 393 -23.76 -27.69 29.17
N LYS A 394 -22.43 -27.86 29.04
CA LYS A 394 -21.66 -28.86 29.80
C LYS A 394 -20.76 -28.28 30.89
N ASN A 395 -20.38 -27.01 30.82
CA ASN A 395 -19.58 -26.36 31.84
C ASN A 395 -19.99 -24.87 32.04
N PRO A 396 -21.18 -24.61 32.62
CA PRO A 396 -21.71 -23.26 32.73
C PRO A 396 -20.80 -22.31 33.53
N LYS A 397 -20.08 -22.82 34.53
CA LYS A 397 -19.14 -22.06 35.37
C LYS A 397 -17.91 -21.54 34.61
N GLU A 398 -17.55 -22.14 33.48
CA GLU A 398 -16.42 -21.70 32.64
C GLU A 398 -16.91 -20.84 31.45
N TYR A 399 -18.23 -20.79 31.23
CA TYR A 399 -18.87 -20.02 30.18
C TYR A 399 -19.23 -18.59 30.62
N TYR A 400 -19.71 -18.45 31.86
CA TYR A 400 -19.91 -17.17 32.55
C TYR A 400 -18.62 -16.77 33.27
#